data_AF-A0A1W9USU4-F1
#
_entry.id   AF-A0A1W9USU4-F1
#
_cell.length_a   1.000
_cell.length_b   1.000
_cell.length_c   1.000
_cell.angle_alpha   90.00
_cell.angle_beta   90.00
_cell.angle_gamma   90.00
#
_symmetry.space_group_name_H-M   'P 1'
#
loop_
_entity.id
_entity.type
_entity.pdbx_description
1 polymer ?
#
loop_
_entity_poly.entity_id
_entity_poly.type
_entity_poly.pdbx_seq_one_letter_code
_entity_poly.pdbx_strand_id
1 'polypeptide(L)'
;MYNEAALTATAHDGLCTPQKRSEQGEWLATDGSVRSYQLPANVQITQVWIDGKGGLNTGTATIDFHPQGWLPATTFHLQQGEKQLSLHLLPFTGTAEVEEGFHDFE
;
A
#
# COMPACT_ATOMS: atom_id res chain seq x y z
N MET A 1 1.94 11.52 -22.01
CA MET A 1 2.51 10.36 -21.28
C MET A 1 1.86 10.32 -19.91
N TYR A 2 0.87 9.45 -19.72
CA TYR A 2 0.31 9.13 -18.40
C TYR A 2 0.89 7.78 -18.00
N ASN A 3 1.76 7.76 -16.98
CA ASN A 3 2.24 6.52 -16.36
C ASN A 3 1.67 6.47 -14.94
N GLU A 4 0.43 5.99 -14.83
CA GLU A 4 -0.20 5.72 -13.54
C GLU A 4 0.23 4.31 -13.10
N ALA A 5 0.87 4.22 -11.93
CA ALA A 5 1.18 2.94 -11.28
C ALA A 5 0.25 2.76 -10.08
N ALA A 6 0.02 1.52 -9.66
CA ALA A 6 -0.68 1.26 -8.42
C ALA A 6 -0.01 0.15 -7.62
N LEU A 7 -0.14 0.24 -6.29
CA LEU A 7 0.18 -0.84 -5.38
C LEU A 7 -1.11 -1.46 -4.86
N THR A 8 -1.23 -2.76 -5.07
CA THR A 8 -2.36 -3.52 -4.57
C THR A 8 -1.93 -4.36 -3.38
N ALA A 9 -2.63 -4.22 -2.25
CA ALA A 9 -2.38 -4.99 -1.03
C ALA A 9 -3.65 -5.72 -0.58
N THR A 10 -3.52 -6.99 -0.21
CA THR A 10 -4.64 -7.77 0.32
C THR A 10 -4.57 -7.84 1.85
N ALA A 11 -5.60 -7.34 2.53
CA ALA A 11 -5.68 -7.11 3.98
C ALA A 11 -5.75 -8.39 4.84
N HIS A 12 -5.24 -9.53 4.35
CA HIS A 12 -5.18 -10.79 5.10
C HIS A 12 -3.98 -11.64 4.70
N ASP A 13 -3.64 -11.65 3.42
CA ASP A 13 -2.57 -12.48 2.88
C ASP A 13 -1.23 -11.73 2.81
N GLY A 14 -1.21 -10.40 3.03
CA GLY A 14 0.04 -9.64 3.08
C GLY A 14 0.82 -9.61 1.76
N LEU A 15 0.16 -9.97 0.66
CA LEU A 15 0.71 -9.85 -0.69
C LEU A 15 0.54 -8.42 -1.19
N CYS A 16 1.66 -7.79 -1.52
CA CYS A 16 1.72 -6.48 -2.15
C CYS A 16 2.23 -6.62 -3.58
N THR A 17 1.41 -6.26 -4.57
CA THR A 17 1.76 -6.39 -5.99
C THR A 17 1.73 -5.04 -6.70
N PRO A 18 2.84 -4.61 -7.32
CA PRO A 18 2.86 -3.42 -8.16
C PRO A 18 2.23 -3.71 -9.53
N GLN A 19 1.42 -2.79 -10.01
CA GLN A 19 0.83 -2.83 -11.34
C GLN A 19 0.97 -1.46 -12.02
N LYS A 20 1.00 -1.46 -13.35
CA LYS A 20 0.91 -0.23 -14.16
C LYS A 20 -0.40 -0.22 -14.93
N ARG A 21 -0.96 0.96 -15.14
CA ARG A 21 -2.16 1.12 -15.94
C ARG A 21 -1.78 1.39 -17.40
N SER A 22 -2.35 0.61 -18.31
CA SER A 22 -2.16 0.82 -19.75
C SER A 22 -2.94 2.03 -20.26
N GLU A 23 -2.63 2.48 -21.48
CA GLU A 23 -3.39 3.56 -22.16
C GLU A 23 -4.88 3.19 -22.37
N GLN A 24 -5.19 1.89 -22.35
CA GLN A 24 -6.54 1.35 -22.48
C GLN A 24 -7.23 1.12 -21.13
N GLY A 25 -6.57 1.48 -20.02
CA GLY A 25 -7.10 1.38 -18.66
C GLY A 25 -6.90 0.02 -17.99
N GLU A 26 -6.21 -0.92 -18.63
CA GLU A 26 -5.96 -2.27 -18.11
C GLU A 26 -4.79 -2.28 -17.11
N TRP A 27 -4.90 -3.09 -16.05
CA TRP A 27 -3.81 -3.33 -15.11
C TRP A 27 -2.83 -4.36 -15.68
N LEU A 28 -1.59 -3.93 -15.88
CA LEU A 28 -0.50 -4.76 -16.37
C LEU A 28 0.56 -4.92 -15.28
N ALA A 29 1.29 -6.04 -15.31
CA ALA A 29 2.48 -6.19 -14.48
C ALA A 29 3.52 -5.13 -14.85
N THR A 30 4.28 -4.66 -13.85
CA THR A 30 5.39 -3.74 -14.08
C THR A 30 6.59 -4.47 -14.70
N ASP A 31 7.31 -3.78 -15.57
CA ASP A 31 8.38 -4.28 -16.43
C ASP A 31 9.79 -4.25 -15.78
N GLY A 32 9.87 -4.04 -14.46
CA GLY A 32 11.14 -4.06 -13.72
C GLY A 32 11.08 -3.47 -12.31
N SER A 33 12.26 -3.51 -11.64
CA SER A 33 12.72 -2.94 -10.35
C SER A 33 11.87 -3.14 -9.08
N VAL A 34 10.55 -2.99 -9.16
CA VAL A 34 9.64 -3.16 -8.03
C VAL A 34 9.03 -4.55 -8.14
N ARG A 35 9.31 -5.39 -7.15
CA ARG A 35 8.85 -6.79 -7.10
C ARG A 35 7.62 -6.89 -6.22
N SER A 36 6.73 -7.83 -6.54
CA SER A 36 5.74 -8.26 -5.55
C SER A 36 6.46 -8.69 -4.27
N TYR A 37 5.90 -8.31 -3.14
CA TYR A 37 6.44 -8.64 -1.84
C TYR A 37 5.38 -9.38 -1.04
N GLN A 38 5.81 -10.48 -0.43
CA GLN A 38 5.00 -11.28 0.46
C GLN A 38 5.47 -10.99 1.89
N LEU A 39 4.58 -10.48 2.73
CA LEU A 39 4.88 -10.32 4.16
C LEU A 39 5.22 -11.69 4.78
N PRO A 40 6.11 -11.73 5.80
CA PRO A 40 6.37 -12.97 6.53
C PRO A 40 5.09 -13.60 7.05
N ALA A 41 5.00 -14.94 7.07
CA ALA A 41 3.76 -15.66 7.36
C ALA A 41 3.12 -15.36 8.73
N ASN A 42 3.88 -14.78 9.67
CA ASN A 42 3.39 -14.38 10.99
C ASN A 42 3.06 -12.88 11.10
N VAL A 43 3.13 -12.13 9.99
CA VAL A 43 2.75 -10.72 9.91
C VAL A 43 1.47 -10.60 9.10
N GLN A 44 0.47 -9.94 9.66
CA GLN A 44 -0.81 -9.69 9.00
C GLN A 44 -1.02 -8.20 8.83
N ILE A 45 -1.60 -7.80 7.70
CA ILE A 45 -2.17 -6.46 7.53
C ILE A 45 -3.55 -6.50 8.19
N THR A 46 -3.79 -5.70 9.23
CA THR A 46 -5.08 -5.67 9.93
C THR A 46 -5.99 -4.57 9.41
N GLN A 47 -5.41 -3.49 8.90
CA GLN A 47 -6.12 -2.36 8.31
C GLN A 47 -5.20 -1.64 7.32
N VAL A 48 -5.77 -1.17 6.22
CA VAL A 48 -5.16 -0.21 5.31
C VAL A 48 -6.05 1.02 5.27
N TRP A 49 -5.53 2.17 5.68
CA TRP A 49 -6.21 3.45 5.53
C TRP A 49 -5.59 4.23 4.39
N ILE A 50 -6.42 4.77 3.49
CA ILE A 50 -5.98 5.57 2.35
C ILE A 50 -6.76 6.88 2.37
N ASP A 51 -6.05 8.00 2.32
CA ASP A 51 -6.66 9.32 2.26
C ASP A 51 -7.62 9.42 1.05
N GLY A 52 -8.81 9.95 1.30
CA GLY A 52 -9.92 10.00 0.35
C GLY A 52 -10.63 8.67 0.05
N LYS A 53 -10.13 7.51 0.52
CA LYS A 53 -10.81 6.20 0.36
C LYS A 53 -11.23 5.56 1.70
N GLY A 54 -10.67 6.00 2.82
CA GLY A 54 -10.98 5.50 4.17
C GLY A 54 -10.24 4.22 4.56
N GLY A 55 -10.69 3.58 5.65
CA GLY A 55 -10.10 2.36 6.20
C GLY A 55 -10.70 1.07 5.63
N LEU A 56 -9.84 0.12 5.29
CA LEU A 56 -10.19 -1.21 4.78
C LEU A 56 -9.54 -2.30 5.64
N ASN A 57 -10.35 -3.18 6.23
CA ASN A 57 -9.88 -4.23 7.14
C ASN A 57 -9.97 -5.64 6.52
N THR A 58 -10.58 -5.75 5.34
CA THR A 58 -10.73 -7.00 4.59
C THR A 58 -10.69 -6.74 3.09
N GLY A 59 -10.30 -7.75 2.30
CA GLY A 59 -10.27 -7.63 0.84
C GLY A 59 -8.98 -6.98 0.31
N THR A 60 -9.11 -6.19 -0.75
CA THR A 60 -7.99 -5.67 -1.52
C THR A 60 -8.03 -4.15 -1.59
N ALA A 61 -6.95 -3.49 -1.18
CA ALA A 61 -6.73 -2.06 -1.28
C ALA A 61 -5.83 -1.74 -2.49
N THR A 62 -6.16 -0.68 -3.21
CA THR A 62 -5.37 -0.18 -4.35
C THR A 62 -4.98 1.27 -4.11
N ILE A 63 -3.67 1.52 -4.10
CA ILE A 63 -3.05 2.83 -3.90
C ILE A 63 -2.51 3.30 -5.24
N ASP A 64 -2.92 4.48 -5.68
CA ASP A 64 -2.53 5.03 -6.98
C ASP A 64 -1.29 5.93 -6.83
N PHE A 65 -0.25 5.64 -7.61
CA PHE A 65 0.99 6.39 -7.72
C PHE A 65 0.97 7.19 -9.02
N HIS A 66 0.95 8.52 -8.86
CA HIS A 66 0.83 9.45 -9.96
C HIS A 66 2.20 9.76 -10.58
N PRO A 67 2.26 10.10 -11.89
CA PRO A 67 3.52 10.40 -12.58
C PRO A 67 4.38 11.47 -11.92
N GLN A 68 3.77 12.38 -11.15
CA GLN A 68 4.47 13.44 -10.42
C GLN A 68 5.13 12.96 -9.11
N GLY A 69 5.07 11.66 -8.81
CA GLY A 69 5.54 11.07 -7.55
C GLY A 69 4.55 11.20 -6.40
N TRP A 70 3.34 11.70 -6.66
CA TRP A 70 2.28 11.83 -5.67
C TRP A 70 1.55 10.50 -5.45
N LEU A 71 1.21 10.20 -4.20
CA LEU A 71 0.25 9.17 -3.82
C LEU A 71 -0.64 9.70 -2.68
N PRO A 72 -1.84 9.16 -2.46
CA PRO A 72 -2.61 9.50 -1.26
C PRO A 72 -1.86 9.04 0.00
N ALA A 73 -1.99 9.80 1.09
CA ALA A 73 -1.43 9.40 2.38
C ALA A 73 -2.01 8.04 2.74
N THR A 74 -1.14 7.08 3.04
CA THR A 74 -1.58 5.68 3.22
C THR A 74 -0.95 5.08 4.46
N THR A 75 -1.76 4.57 5.36
CA THR A 75 -1.30 3.90 6.58
C THR A 75 -1.63 2.41 6.53
N PHE A 76 -0.61 1.59 6.72
CA PHE A 76 -0.77 0.15 6.92
C PHE A 76 -0.63 -0.16 8.40
N HIS A 77 -1.62 -0.82 8.97
CA HIS A 77 -1.52 -1.39 10.31
C HIS A 77 -1.16 -2.87 10.18
N LEU A 78 -0.07 -3.25 10.81
CA LEU A 78 0.50 -4.59 10.79
C LEU A 78 0.43 -5.19 12.19
N GLN A 79 0.20 -6.50 12.25
CA GLN A 79 0.19 -7.26 13.50
C GLN A 79 1.06 -8.52 13.39
N GLN A 80 1.86 -8.76 14.43
CA GLN A 80 2.64 -10.00 14.61
C GLN A 80 2.48 -10.47 16.06
N GLY A 81 1.55 -11.41 16.29
CA GLY A 81 1.16 -11.81 17.65
C GLY A 81 0.53 -10.64 18.41
N GLU A 82 1.10 -10.28 19.56
CA GLU A 82 0.67 -9.12 20.35
C GLU A 82 1.29 -7.79 19.89
N LYS A 83 2.29 -7.84 19.00
CA LYS A 83 2.96 -6.64 18.50
C LYS A 83 2.16 -6.00 17.38
N GLN A 84 2.07 -4.68 17.42
CA GLN A 84 1.46 -3.85 16.39
C GLN A 84 2.48 -2.85 15.85
N LEU A 85 2.34 -2.53 14.58
CA LEU A 85 3.17 -1.55 13.89
C LEU A 85 2.31 -0.78 12.89
N SER A 86 2.46 0.53 12.85
CA SER A 86 1.89 1.38 11.81
C SER A 86 2.99 1.81 10.84
N LEU A 87 2.72 1.68 9.54
CA LEU A 87 3.57 2.13 8.46
C LEU A 87 2.85 3.23 7.68
N HIS A 88 3.33 4.46 7.74
CA HIS A 88 2.70 5.61 7.09
C HIS A 88 3.48 6.03 5.85
N LEU A 89 2.86 5.97 4.67
CA LEU A 89 3.43 6.43 3.41
C LEU A 89 3.10 7.91 3.19
N LEU A 90 4.16 8.72 3.04
CA LEU A 90 4.05 10.15 2.85
C LEU A 90 3.75 10.51 1.37
N PRO A 91 2.71 11.34 1.11
CA PRO A 91 2.20 11.63 -0.23
C PRO A 91 3.18 12.15 -1.28
N PHE A 92 4.22 12.89 -0.88
CA PHE A 92 5.08 13.63 -1.81
C PHE A 92 6.49 13.06 -1.92
N THR A 93 6.95 12.38 -0.88
CA THR A 93 8.31 11.84 -0.82
C THR A 93 8.33 10.37 -1.18
N GLY A 94 7.17 9.68 -1.12
CA GLY A 94 7.09 8.22 -1.25
C GLY A 94 7.86 7.48 -0.16
N THR A 95 8.25 8.18 0.92
CA THR A 95 8.94 7.59 2.06
C THR A 95 7.93 7.00 3.04
N ALA A 96 8.37 5.99 3.78
CA ALA A 96 7.59 5.38 4.85
C ALA A 96 8.11 5.82 6.21
N GLU A 97 7.21 6.27 7.07
CA GLU A 97 7.44 6.41 8.51
C GLU A 97 6.94 5.14 9.22
N VAL A 98 7.66 4.73 10.25
CA VAL A 98 7.41 3.47 10.96
C VAL A 98 7.26 3.75 12.43
N GLU A 99 6.12 3.36 13.00
CA GLU A 99 5.80 3.59 14.39
C GLU A 99 5.35 2.30 15.09
N GLU A 100 5.78 2.11 16.34
CA GLU A 100 5.31 1.00 17.16
C GLU A 100 3.88 1.26 17.65
N GLY A 101 3.05 0.22 17.67
CA GLY A 101 1.65 0.31 18.08
C GLY A 101 0.70 0.68 16.95
N PHE A 102 -0.55 0.93 17.32
CA PHE A 102 -1.58 1.43 16.41
C PHE A 102 -1.61 2.96 16.47
N HIS A 103 -1.18 3.59 15.39
CA HIS A 103 -1.25 5.04 15.20
C HIS A 103 -2.08 5.40 13.97
N ASP A 104 -3.04 6.29 14.19
CA ASP A 104 -3.80 6.97 13.15
C ASP A 104 -3.07 8.26 12.77
N PHE A 105 -2.86 8.44 11.46
CA PHE A 105 -2.24 9.62 10.88
C PHE A 105 -3.36 10.34 10.13
N GLU A 106 -4.12 11.19 10.84
CA GLU A 106 -5.15 12.07 10.27
C GLU A 106 -4.56 13.35 9.67
#